data_AF-A0A9P7FYH9-F1
#
_entry.id   AF-A0A9P7FYH9-F1
#
_cell.length_a   1.000
_cell.length_b   1.000
_cell.length_c   1.000
_cell.angle_alpha   90.00
_cell.angle_beta   90.00
_cell.angle_gamma   90.00
#
_symmetry.space_group_name_H-M   'P 1'
#
loop_
_entity.id
_entity.type
_entity.pdbx_description
1 polymer ?
#
loop_
_entity_poly.entity_id
_entity_poly.type
_entity_poly.pdbx_seq_one_letter_code
_entity_poly.pdbx_strand_id
1 'polypeptide(L)'
;MDAARFKAALAMFPMFFVAGGWIPLAATEQFYIVAKFVTKPKKGRKKGTPTTSTSTTTVNTSAPVTPIPGTTPPSDKTPQDTSEALKAAAASLAGGPEPDGAILHTVVVSQCCFKIGRITVPPGIVFAVNGFSASPPSSVSPSQPSAQTAPEISPAPRYSRTNPPPHWPRAKAVMSHPRGGSPRALAALFAGGWRNVPQAERWWDTAMGGSVEERRVKALEQINALGVGMAGARGV
;
A
#
# COMPACT_ATOMS: atom_id res chain seq x y z
N MET A 1 -0.56 -0.82 -16.59
CA MET A 1 -1.48 -0.45 -15.48
C MET A 1 -2.83 -0.14 -16.11
N ASP A 2 -3.94 -0.66 -15.57
CA ASP A 2 -5.27 -0.35 -16.12
C ASP A 2 -5.68 1.11 -15.84
N ALA A 3 -6.66 1.61 -16.58
CA ALA A 3 -7.10 3.01 -16.50
C ALA A 3 -7.62 3.40 -15.11
N ALA A 4 -8.26 2.47 -14.37
CA ALA A 4 -8.77 2.74 -13.04
C ALA A 4 -7.61 2.90 -12.04
N ARG A 5 -6.61 2.02 -12.09
CA ARG A 5 -5.39 2.14 -11.27
C ARG A 5 -4.60 3.40 -11.61
N PHE A 6 -4.51 3.76 -12.89
CA PHE A 6 -3.84 5.00 -13.29
C PHE A 6 -4.56 6.24 -12.78
N LYS A 7 -5.90 6.27 -12.88
CA LYS A 7 -6.71 7.36 -12.35
C LYS A 7 -6.57 7.49 -10.83
N ALA A 8 -6.57 6.36 -10.11
CA ALA A 8 -6.33 6.35 -8.67
C ALA A 8 -4.92 6.87 -8.34
N ALA A 9 -3.90 6.45 -9.08
CA ALA A 9 -2.53 6.93 -8.89
C ALA A 9 -2.40 8.45 -9.10
N LEU A 10 -3.00 8.99 -10.17
CA LEU A 10 -3.02 10.43 -10.44
C LEU A 10 -3.70 11.22 -9.31
N ALA A 11 -4.79 10.69 -8.76
CA ALA A 11 -5.51 11.31 -7.66
C ALA A 11 -4.71 11.26 -6.34
N MET A 12 -3.99 10.17 -6.08
CA MET A 12 -3.22 9.98 -4.84
C MET A 12 -1.87 10.69 -4.84
N PHE A 13 -1.21 10.79 -6.00
CA PHE A 13 0.17 11.29 -6.11
C PHE A 13 0.33 12.47 -7.09
N PRO A 14 -0.54 13.49 -7.06
CA PRO A 14 -0.51 14.58 -8.04
C PRO A 14 0.86 15.27 -8.10
N MET A 15 1.51 15.47 -6.93
CA MET A 15 2.81 16.14 -6.86
C MET A 15 3.93 15.35 -7.52
N PHE A 16 3.83 14.01 -7.54
CA PHE A 16 4.81 13.14 -8.17
C PHE A 16 4.73 13.22 -9.70
N PHE A 17 3.53 13.21 -10.27
CA PHE A 17 3.33 13.34 -11.71
C PHE A 17 3.69 14.74 -12.22
N VAL A 18 3.38 15.80 -11.47
CA VAL A 18 3.81 17.17 -11.79
C VAL A 18 5.33 17.29 -11.88
N ALA A 19 6.06 16.51 -11.08
CA ALA A 19 7.52 16.46 -11.12
C ALA A 19 8.08 15.60 -12.28
N GLY A 20 7.25 15.10 -13.19
CA GLY A 20 7.67 14.21 -14.29
C GLY A 20 7.84 12.74 -13.88
N GLY A 21 7.28 12.36 -12.73
CA GLY A 21 7.28 10.98 -12.25
C GLY A 21 6.32 10.07 -13.01
N TRP A 22 6.62 8.78 -13.02
CA TRP A 22 5.78 7.71 -13.55
C TRP A 22 5.86 6.45 -12.69
N ILE A 23 4.86 5.56 -12.79
CA ILE A 23 4.74 4.36 -11.95
C ILE A 23 4.77 3.10 -12.83
N PRO A 24 5.95 2.51 -13.07
CA PRO A 24 6.04 1.24 -13.77
C PRO A 24 5.67 0.06 -12.86
N LEU A 25 5.26 -1.02 -13.51
CA LEU A 25 5.17 -2.35 -12.89
C LEU A 25 6.57 -2.99 -13.02
N ALA A 26 7.11 -3.52 -11.91
CA ALA A 26 8.44 -4.15 -11.77
C ALA A 26 9.67 -3.20 -11.65
N ALA A 27 10.13 -2.95 -10.42
CA ALA A 27 11.48 -2.42 -10.12
C ALA A 27 11.98 -2.96 -8.77
N THR A 28 13.18 -2.59 -8.32
CA THR A 28 13.83 -3.15 -7.12
C THR A 28 13.33 -2.57 -5.80
N GLU A 29 12.98 -1.29 -5.75
CA GLU A 29 12.28 -0.70 -4.60
C GLU A 29 10.79 -0.62 -4.91
N GLN A 30 9.99 -1.29 -4.08
CA GLN A 30 8.61 -1.60 -4.40
C GLN A 30 7.67 -1.22 -3.27
N PHE A 31 6.47 -0.79 -3.65
CA PHE A 31 5.31 -0.79 -2.78
C PHE A 31 4.22 -1.65 -3.40
N TYR A 32 3.32 -2.16 -2.57
CA TYR A 32 2.25 -3.02 -3.02
C TYR A 32 0.92 -2.27 -2.94
N ILE A 33 0.14 -2.36 -4.01
CA ILE A 33 -1.26 -1.94 -4.04
C ILE A 33 -2.10 -3.20 -3.96
N VAL A 34 -2.86 -3.34 -2.87
CA VAL A 34 -3.83 -4.43 -2.69
C VAL A 34 -5.22 -3.88 -2.97
N ALA A 35 -5.87 -4.40 -4.01
CA ALA A 35 -7.25 -4.07 -4.36
C ALA A 35 -8.16 -5.26 -4.03
N LYS A 36 -9.22 -5.01 -3.26
CA LYS A 36 -10.27 -5.99 -2.96
C LYS A 36 -11.50 -5.68 -3.81
N PHE A 37 -11.98 -6.67 -4.55
CA PHE A 37 -13.21 -6.60 -5.31
C PHE A 37 -14.31 -7.26 -4.51
N VAL A 38 -15.25 -6.46 -4.00
CA VAL A 38 -16.31 -6.93 -3.10
C VAL A 38 -17.70 -6.57 -3.63
N THR A 39 -18.70 -7.40 -3.31
CA THR A 39 -20.11 -7.11 -3.55
C THR A 39 -20.83 -6.92 -2.23
N LYS A 40 -21.51 -5.78 -2.07
CA LYS A 40 -22.32 -5.52 -0.87
C LYS A 40 -23.69 -6.20 -0.99
N PRO A 41 -24.19 -6.86 0.06
CA PRO A 41 -25.55 -7.41 0.04
C PRO A 41 -26.57 -6.29 -0.12
N LYS A 42 -27.53 -6.45 -1.03
CA LYS A 42 -28.61 -5.46 -1.23
C LYS A 42 -29.53 -5.45 0.00
N LYS A 43 -29.45 -4.40 0.80
CA LYS A 43 -30.32 -4.18 1.96
C LYS A 43 -31.77 -3.97 1.50
N GLY A 44 -32.63 -4.98 1.66
CA GLY A 44 -34.09 -4.81 1.62
C GLY A 44 -34.87 -5.40 0.45
N ARG A 45 -34.31 -6.27 -0.40
CA ARG A 45 -35.17 -7.01 -1.35
C ARG A 45 -35.87 -8.14 -0.60
N LYS A 46 -37.19 -8.02 -0.40
CA LYS A 46 -38.07 -9.08 0.13
C LYS A 46 -37.72 -10.41 -0.56
N LYS A 47 -37.58 -11.43 0.29
CA LYS A 47 -37.12 -12.80 0.02
C LYS A 47 -37.94 -13.46 -1.11
N GLY A 48 -37.51 -13.26 -2.36
CA GLY A 48 -37.78 -14.20 -3.43
C GLY A 48 -36.73 -15.31 -3.35
N THR A 49 -37.18 -16.56 -3.39
CA THR A 49 -36.36 -17.78 -3.30
C THR A 49 -35.06 -17.67 -4.12
N PRO A 50 -33.88 -17.94 -3.53
CA PRO A 50 -32.61 -17.77 -4.23
C PRO A 50 -32.41 -18.92 -5.21
N THR A 51 -32.50 -18.64 -6.51
CA THR A 51 -31.96 -19.49 -7.56
C THR A 51 -30.45 -19.25 -7.62
N THR A 52 -29.67 -20.20 -7.14
CA THR A 52 -28.20 -20.18 -7.20
C THR A 52 -27.75 -20.32 -8.66
N SER A 53 -27.54 -19.19 -9.35
CA SER A 53 -26.80 -19.18 -10.62
C SER A 53 -25.34 -18.85 -10.32
N THR A 54 -24.51 -19.90 -10.20
CA THR A 54 -23.05 -19.80 -10.16
C THR A 54 -22.55 -19.40 -11.55
N SER A 55 -22.53 -18.11 -11.85
CA SER A 55 -21.83 -17.59 -13.02
C SER A 55 -20.36 -17.38 -12.69
N THR A 56 -19.55 -18.43 -12.92
CA THR A 56 -18.10 -18.34 -12.92
C THR A 56 -17.66 -17.57 -14.17
N THR A 57 -17.50 -16.26 -14.06
CA THR A 57 -16.91 -15.45 -15.13
C THR A 57 -15.40 -15.65 -15.13
N THR A 58 -14.91 -16.51 -16.02
CA THR A 58 -13.47 -16.70 -16.26
C THR A 58 -12.91 -15.46 -16.95
N VAL A 59 -12.21 -14.60 -16.21
CA VAL A 59 -11.48 -13.46 -16.79
C VAL A 59 -10.14 -13.97 -17.33
N ASN A 60 -10.08 -14.24 -18.63
CA ASN A 60 -8.82 -14.54 -19.30
C ASN A 60 -8.02 -13.24 -19.49
N THR A 61 -7.06 -13.00 -18.59
CA THR A 61 -6.06 -11.93 -18.73
C THR A 61 -4.76 -12.54 -19.25
N SER A 62 -4.70 -12.87 -20.54
CA SER A 62 -3.47 -13.28 -21.22
C SER A 62 -2.71 -12.03 -21.65
N ALA A 63 -1.86 -11.50 -20.77
CA ALA A 63 -0.83 -10.56 -21.18
C ALA A 63 0.47 -11.33 -21.49
N PRO A 64 1.19 -11.00 -22.57
CA PRO A 64 2.47 -11.62 -22.87
C PRO A 64 3.46 -11.33 -21.73
N VAL A 65 3.90 -12.39 -21.04
CA VAL A 65 4.91 -12.29 -20.00
C VAL A 65 6.27 -12.32 -20.69
N THR A 66 7.00 -11.21 -20.65
CA THR A 66 8.40 -11.20 -21.05
C THR A 66 9.17 -12.05 -20.03
N PRO A 67 9.90 -13.10 -20.45
CA PRO A 67 10.64 -13.94 -19.52
C PRO A 67 11.72 -13.11 -18.81
N ILE A 68 11.64 -13.07 -17.48
CA ILE A 68 12.69 -12.52 -16.63
C ILE A 68 13.78 -13.60 -16.54
N PRO A 69 15.08 -13.29 -16.73
CA PRO A 69 16.16 -14.24 -16.50
C PRO A 69 16.15 -14.64 -15.01
N GLY A 70 15.66 -15.84 -14.72
CA GLY A 70 15.56 -16.38 -13.37
C GLY A 70 16.74 -17.28 -13.04
N THR A 71 17.45 -16.96 -11.97
CA THR A 71 18.21 -17.93 -11.17
C THR A 71 17.26 -19.03 -10.69
N THR A 72 17.50 -20.27 -11.10
CA THR A 72 16.77 -21.47 -10.67
C THR A 72 17.07 -21.77 -9.20
N PRO A 73 16.09 -21.72 -8.28
CA PRO A 73 16.27 -22.27 -6.95
C PRO A 73 16.17 -23.81 -6.99
N PRO A 74 16.92 -24.54 -6.14
CA PRO A 74 16.75 -25.98 -5.98
C PRO A 74 15.40 -26.27 -5.32
N SER A 75 14.55 -27.07 -5.98
CA SER A 75 13.18 -27.35 -5.54
C SER A 75 12.96 -28.84 -5.33
N ASP A 76 13.08 -29.29 -4.08
CA ASP A 76 12.80 -30.67 -3.63
C ASP A 76 11.42 -30.82 -2.95
N LYS A 77 10.49 -29.87 -3.14
CA LYS A 77 9.16 -29.91 -2.50
C LYS A 77 8.06 -30.36 -3.46
N THR A 78 7.25 -31.30 -2.99
CA THR A 78 6.13 -31.92 -3.73
C THR A 78 4.98 -30.95 -4.05
N PRO A 79 4.26 -31.12 -5.18
CA PRO A 79 3.20 -30.21 -5.66
C PRO A 79 2.03 -29.96 -4.71
N GLN A 80 1.70 -30.92 -3.82
CA GLN A 80 0.55 -30.84 -2.92
C GLN A 80 0.67 -29.70 -1.89
N ASP A 81 1.91 -29.36 -1.49
CA ASP A 81 2.22 -28.30 -0.52
C ASP A 81 1.89 -26.90 -1.07
N THR A 82 1.93 -26.73 -2.39
CA THR A 82 1.73 -25.42 -3.05
C THR A 82 0.26 -24.98 -3.04
N SER A 83 -0.69 -25.90 -3.22
CA SER A 83 -2.12 -25.59 -3.23
C SER A 83 -2.61 -25.17 -1.84
N GLU A 84 -2.13 -25.84 -0.79
CA GLU A 84 -2.46 -25.51 0.60
C GLU A 84 -1.87 -24.17 1.00
N ALA A 85 -0.61 -23.90 0.64
CA ALA A 85 0.02 -22.59 0.86
C ALA A 85 -0.74 -21.44 0.16
N LEU A 86 -1.19 -21.64 -1.09
CA LEU A 86 -1.99 -20.65 -1.81
C LEU A 86 -3.36 -20.44 -1.16
N LYS A 87 -4.03 -21.51 -0.71
CA LYS A 87 -5.30 -21.40 0.03
C LYS A 87 -5.14 -20.70 1.36
N ALA A 88 -4.07 -20.99 2.11
CA ALA A 88 -3.78 -20.34 3.39
C ALA A 88 -3.46 -18.85 3.19
N ALA A 89 -2.66 -18.49 2.18
CA ALA A 89 -2.38 -17.10 1.83
C ALA A 89 -3.64 -16.35 1.38
N ALA A 90 -4.47 -16.98 0.54
CA ALA A 90 -5.75 -16.42 0.10
C ALA A 90 -6.71 -16.23 1.29
N ALA A 91 -6.79 -17.18 2.21
CA ALA A 91 -7.60 -17.09 3.44
C ALA A 91 -7.09 -15.97 4.36
N SER A 92 -5.78 -15.83 4.52
CA SER A 92 -5.17 -14.75 5.30
C SER A 92 -5.47 -13.37 4.69
N LEU A 93 -5.48 -13.25 3.36
CA LEU A 93 -5.83 -12.02 2.66
C LEU A 93 -7.34 -11.74 2.66
N ALA A 94 -8.16 -12.79 2.68
CA ALA A 94 -9.61 -12.67 2.81
C ALA A 94 -9.99 -12.05 4.16
N GLY A 95 -9.23 -12.32 5.22
CA GLY A 95 -9.31 -11.55 6.48
C GLY A 95 -10.64 -11.73 7.23
N GLY A 96 -11.26 -12.90 7.13
CA GLY A 96 -12.60 -13.15 7.66
C GLY A 96 -13.70 -12.50 6.82
N PRO A 97 -14.98 -12.65 7.21
CA PRO A 97 -16.07 -11.91 6.56
C PRO A 97 -15.82 -10.40 6.64
N GLU A 98 -16.03 -9.68 5.54
CA GLU A 98 -15.86 -8.23 5.51
C GLU A 98 -16.78 -7.58 6.56
N PRO A 99 -16.31 -6.54 7.28
CA PRO A 99 -17.03 -5.97 8.43
C PRO A 99 -18.41 -5.38 8.07
N ASP A 100 -18.64 -5.07 6.79
CA ASP A 100 -19.92 -4.60 6.26
C ASP A 100 -20.80 -5.71 5.66
N GLY A 101 -20.39 -6.97 5.82
CA GLY A 101 -21.04 -8.14 5.25
C GLY A 101 -20.84 -8.30 3.74
N ALA A 102 -19.90 -7.55 3.13
CA ALA A 102 -19.60 -7.69 1.72
C ALA A 102 -18.94 -9.04 1.40
N ILE A 103 -19.24 -9.56 0.21
CA ILE A 103 -18.64 -10.80 -0.30
C ILE A 103 -17.38 -10.44 -1.07
N LEU A 104 -16.23 -10.92 -0.62
CA LEU A 104 -14.96 -10.78 -1.33
C LEU A 104 -14.90 -11.76 -2.51
N HIS A 105 -14.79 -11.23 -3.72
CA HIS A 105 -14.67 -12.04 -4.95
C HIS A 105 -13.21 -12.27 -5.34
N THR A 106 -12.38 -11.24 -5.23
CA THR A 106 -11.02 -11.27 -5.75
C THR A 106 -10.14 -10.28 -5.01
N VAL A 107 -8.90 -10.70 -4.74
CA VAL A 107 -7.83 -9.82 -4.26
C VAL A 107 -6.81 -9.70 -5.39
N VAL A 108 -6.49 -8.46 -5.77
CA VAL A 108 -5.43 -8.19 -6.74
C VAL A 108 -4.30 -7.45 -6.05
N VAL A 109 -3.11 -8.04 -6.08
CA VAL A 109 -1.89 -7.45 -5.55
C VAL A 109 -1.06 -6.95 -6.73
N SER A 110 -0.76 -5.65 -6.76
CA SER A 110 0.10 -5.03 -7.76
C SER A 110 1.39 -4.56 -7.09
N GLN A 111 2.52 -5.02 -7.60
CA GLN A 111 3.84 -4.53 -7.21
C GLN A 111 4.20 -3.32 -8.08
N CYS A 112 4.38 -2.18 -7.43
CA CYS A 112 4.57 -0.87 -8.07
C CYS A 112 5.85 -0.21 -7.56
N CYS A 113 6.35 0.74 -8.32
CA CYS A 113 7.49 1.59 -7.92
C CYS A 113 7.28 3.01 -8.44
N PHE A 114 7.93 3.98 -7.82
CA PHE A 114 7.94 5.36 -8.31
C PHE A 114 9.23 5.59 -9.10
N LYS A 115 9.15 6.10 -10.33
CA LYS A 115 10.31 6.45 -11.15
C LYS A 115 10.28 7.89 -11.64
N ILE A 116 11.46 8.49 -11.73
CA ILE A 116 11.72 9.73 -12.48
C ILE A 116 12.92 9.49 -13.39
N GLY A 117 12.70 9.51 -14.71
CA GLY A 117 13.68 8.99 -15.67
C GLY A 117 14.06 7.53 -15.35
N ARG A 118 15.35 7.29 -15.11
CA ARG A 118 15.91 5.97 -14.72
C ARG A 118 16.03 5.77 -13.20
N ILE A 119 15.69 6.77 -12.40
CA ILE A 119 15.87 6.75 -10.95
C ILE A 119 14.60 6.20 -10.29
N THR A 120 14.75 5.18 -9.47
CA THR A 120 13.70 4.73 -8.55
C THR A 120 13.66 5.66 -7.34
N VAL A 121 12.47 6.15 -7.01
CA VAL A 121 12.21 7.06 -5.91
C VAL A 121 11.62 6.27 -4.74
N PRO A 122 12.18 6.38 -3.52
CA PRO A 122 11.65 5.71 -2.34
C PRO A 122 10.17 6.06 -2.10
N PRO A 123 9.29 5.07 -1.92
CA PRO A 123 7.87 5.31 -1.68
C PRO A 123 7.58 6.24 -0.50
N GLY A 124 8.36 6.14 0.59
CA GLY A 124 8.20 7.00 1.77
C GLY A 124 8.28 8.49 1.44
N ILE A 125 9.19 8.90 0.54
CA ILE A 125 9.32 10.28 0.10
C ILE A 125 8.08 10.72 -0.66
N VAL A 126 7.63 9.90 -1.62
CA VAL A 126 6.46 10.22 -2.44
C VAL A 126 5.21 10.33 -1.58
N PHE A 127 5.02 9.42 -0.63
CA PHE A 127 3.91 9.46 0.31
C PHE A 127 3.97 10.71 1.20
N ALA A 128 5.12 11.01 1.80
CA ALA A 128 5.27 12.14 2.70
C ALA A 128 5.06 13.49 1.98
N VAL A 129 5.52 13.66 0.74
CA VAL A 129 5.26 14.87 -0.07
C VAL A 129 3.77 15.04 -0.39
N ASN A 130 3.02 13.95 -0.53
CA ASN A 130 1.58 13.99 -0.78
C ASN A 130 0.74 14.02 0.51
N GLY A 131 1.37 14.20 1.68
CA GLY A 131 0.69 14.43 2.95
C GLY A 131 0.26 13.16 3.69
N PHE A 132 0.74 11.99 3.25
CA PHE A 132 0.55 10.76 3.99
C PHE A 132 1.39 10.78 5.26
N SER A 133 0.79 10.39 6.38
CA SER A 133 1.43 10.34 7.69
C SER A 133 0.93 9.17 8.51
N ALA A 134 1.79 8.62 9.35
CA ALA A 134 1.41 7.78 10.48
C ALA A 134 0.48 8.55 11.42
N SER A 135 -0.50 7.84 11.98
CA SER A 135 -1.44 8.41 12.95
C SER A 135 -0.68 9.10 14.08
N PRO A 136 -1.21 10.23 14.60
CA PRO A 136 -0.59 10.89 15.73
C PRO A 136 -0.48 9.92 16.91
N PRO A 137 0.62 9.96 17.67
CA PRO A 137 0.78 9.07 18.82
C PRO A 137 -0.39 9.30 19.77
N SER A 138 -1.13 8.23 20.06
CA SER A 138 -2.13 8.27 21.12
C SER A 138 -1.41 8.71 22.39
N SER A 139 -1.81 9.84 22.97
CA SER A 139 -1.23 10.40 24.19
C SER A 139 -1.62 9.59 25.42
N VAL A 140 -1.46 8.27 25.35
CA VAL A 140 -1.57 7.39 26.51
C VAL A 140 -0.28 7.60 27.29
N SER A 141 -0.30 8.62 28.16
CA SER A 141 0.74 8.78 29.17
C SER A 141 0.81 7.47 29.98
N PRO A 142 1.97 6.80 30.07
CA PRO A 142 2.12 5.57 30.85
C PRO A 142 2.00 5.74 32.37
N SER A 143 1.48 6.88 32.85
CA SER A 143 1.55 7.27 34.24
C SER A 143 0.27 6.92 34.99
N GLN A 144 0.45 5.93 35.87
CA GLN A 144 -0.28 5.64 37.11
C GLN A 144 -1.42 4.61 37.05
N PRO A 145 -1.30 3.49 37.80
CA PRO A 145 -2.41 2.64 38.16
C PRO A 145 -3.26 3.34 39.23
N SER A 146 -4.12 4.28 38.83
CA SER A 146 -5.18 4.82 39.69
C SER A 146 -6.47 4.01 39.50
N ALA A 147 -6.98 3.48 40.60
CA ALA A 147 -8.14 2.60 40.64
C ALA A 147 -9.41 3.24 40.06
N GLN A 148 -10.06 2.48 39.16
CA GLN A 148 -11.52 2.43 38.93
C GLN A 148 -12.24 3.77 38.78
N THR A 149 -12.06 4.43 37.64
CA THR A 149 -13.13 5.24 37.03
C THR A 149 -13.03 5.05 35.53
N ALA A 150 -14.15 4.73 34.86
CA ALA A 150 -14.16 4.41 33.44
C ALA A 150 -13.48 5.55 32.65
N PRO A 151 -12.38 5.30 31.92
CA PRO A 151 -11.62 6.35 31.28
C PRO A 151 -12.46 6.96 30.15
N GLU A 152 -12.74 8.25 30.25
CA GLU A 152 -13.26 9.06 29.16
C GLU A 152 -12.18 9.14 28.08
N ILE A 153 -12.26 8.27 27.07
CA ILE A 153 -11.30 8.19 25.96
C ILE A 153 -11.51 9.43 25.08
N SER A 154 -10.80 10.51 25.40
CA SER A 154 -10.69 11.66 24.50
C SER A 154 -10.07 11.19 23.18
N PRO A 155 -10.71 11.44 22.01
CA PRO A 155 -10.20 10.98 20.74
C PRO A 155 -8.84 11.64 20.46
N ALA A 156 -7.85 10.83 20.05
CA ALA A 156 -6.53 11.34 19.70
C ALA A 156 -6.64 12.50 18.67
N PRO A 157 -5.85 13.57 18.83
CA PRO A 157 -5.96 14.75 17.98
C PRO A 157 -5.73 14.37 16.53
N ARG A 158 -6.72 14.59 15.65
CA ARG A 158 -6.58 14.29 14.22
C ARG A 158 -5.73 15.35 13.53
N TYR A 159 -4.95 14.93 12.53
CA TYR A 159 -4.31 15.90 11.66
C TYR A 159 -5.35 16.68 10.87
N SER A 160 -5.10 17.97 10.72
CA SER A 160 -5.97 18.91 10.02
C SER A 160 -5.11 19.97 9.32
N ARG A 161 -5.75 20.92 8.64
CA ARG A 161 -5.02 22.06 8.05
C ARG A 161 -4.38 22.95 9.11
N THR A 162 -4.97 23.04 10.30
CA THR A 162 -4.46 23.81 11.44
C THR A 162 -3.51 22.99 12.32
N ASN A 163 -3.58 21.65 12.24
CA ASN A 163 -2.69 20.72 12.93
C ASN A 163 -2.07 19.73 11.92
N PRO A 164 -1.12 20.18 11.08
CA PRO A 164 -0.55 19.32 10.05
C PRO A 164 0.40 18.27 10.66
N PRO A 165 0.71 17.19 9.94
CA PRO A 165 1.72 16.22 10.36
C PRO A 165 3.08 16.89 10.66
N PRO A 166 3.88 16.36 11.61
CA PRO A 166 5.15 16.97 12.01
C PRO A 166 6.16 17.19 10.87
N HIS A 167 6.15 16.31 9.86
CA HIS A 167 7.04 16.40 8.70
C HIS A 167 6.54 17.39 7.62
N TRP A 168 5.28 17.81 7.69
CA TRP A 168 4.63 18.59 6.64
C TRP A 168 5.29 19.94 6.34
N PRO A 169 5.82 20.70 7.31
CA PRO A 169 6.59 21.91 7.01
C PRO A 169 7.79 21.67 6.09
N ARG A 170 8.49 20.54 6.25
CA ARG A 170 9.63 20.16 5.40
C ARG A 170 9.18 19.75 4.00
N ALA A 171 8.12 18.96 3.89
CA ALA A 171 7.49 18.67 2.59
C ALA A 171 7.10 19.95 1.85
N LYS A 172 6.43 20.88 2.56
CA LYS A 172 6.02 22.19 2.03
C LYS A 172 7.19 23.07 1.59
N ALA A 173 8.32 23.04 2.31
CA ALA A 173 9.52 23.79 1.92
C ALA A 173 10.05 23.37 0.54
N VAL A 174 9.88 22.10 0.14
CA VAL A 174 10.33 21.62 -1.18
C VAL A 174 9.29 21.90 -2.26
N MET A 175 8.00 21.73 -1.96
CA MET A 175 6.92 21.79 -2.97
C MET A 175 6.27 23.17 -3.16
N SER A 176 6.31 24.05 -2.15
CA SER A 176 5.43 25.22 -2.08
C SER A 176 6.18 26.52 -2.31
N HIS A 177 5.79 27.28 -3.34
CA HIS A 177 6.41 28.57 -3.67
C HIS A 177 6.45 29.58 -2.51
N PRO A 178 5.37 29.76 -1.70
CA PRO A 178 5.43 30.63 -0.53
C PRO A 178 6.45 30.25 0.55
N ARG A 179 7.03 29.05 0.49
CA ARG A 179 8.04 28.56 1.43
C ARG A 179 9.39 28.28 0.76
N GLY A 180 9.64 28.89 -0.41
CA GLY A 180 10.87 28.72 -1.18
C GLY A 180 10.93 27.44 -2.03
N GLY A 181 9.87 26.63 -2.01
CA GLY A 181 9.78 25.42 -2.84
C GLY A 181 9.41 25.72 -4.29
N SER A 182 9.59 24.75 -5.17
CA SER A 182 9.16 24.86 -6.57
C SER A 182 8.97 23.47 -7.19
N PRO A 183 8.23 23.34 -8.30
CA PRO A 183 8.20 22.09 -9.06
C PRO A 183 9.58 21.59 -9.46
N ARG A 184 10.54 22.50 -9.74
CA ARG A 184 11.93 22.17 -10.04
C ARG A 184 12.68 21.62 -8.82
N ALA A 185 12.50 22.22 -7.65
CA ALA A 185 13.09 21.73 -6.41
C ALA A 185 12.55 20.34 -6.04
N LEU A 186 11.25 20.12 -6.24
CA LEU A 186 10.64 18.81 -6.04
C LEU A 186 11.15 17.76 -7.04
N ALA A 187 11.27 18.11 -8.32
CA ALA A 187 11.86 17.24 -9.31
C ALA A 187 13.32 16.90 -8.99
N ALA A 188 14.12 17.88 -8.52
CA ALA A 188 15.50 17.65 -8.08
C ALA A 188 15.59 16.72 -6.87
N LEU A 189 14.67 16.86 -5.90
CA LEU A 189 14.57 15.92 -4.78
C LEU A 189 14.33 14.50 -5.31
N PHE A 190 13.33 14.29 -6.17
CA PHE A 190 13.02 12.97 -6.73
C PHE A 190 14.12 12.42 -7.65
N ALA A 191 14.82 13.29 -8.38
CA ALA A 191 15.94 12.93 -9.27
C ALA A 191 17.24 12.57 -8.52
N GLY A 192 17.13 12.18 -7.25
CA GLY A 192 18.25 11.68 -6.44
C GLY A 192 18.72 12.62 -5.36
N GLY A 193 18.18 13.84 -5.25
CA GLY A 193 18.53 14.77 -4.16
C GLY A 193 18.32 14.18 -2.76
N TRP A 194 17.38 13.22 -2.62
CA TRP A 194 17.15 12.50 -1.37
C TRP A 194 18.32 11.62 -0.91
N ARG A 195 19.20 11.19 -1.81
CA ARG A 195 20.36 10.34 -1.48
C ARG A 195 21.37 11.10 -0.62
N ASN A 196 21.44 12.42 -0.81
CA ASN A 196 22.37 13.31 -0.12
C ASN A 196 21.86 13.77 1.24
N VAL A 197 20.61 13.46 1.59
CA VAL A 197 20.01 13.83 2.88
C VAL A 197 20.50 12.84 3.94
N PRO A 198 21.20 13.31 5.00
CA PRO A 198 21.62 12.47 6.11
C PRO A 198 20.44 11.74 6.73
N GLN A 199 20.64 10.51 7.21
CA GLN A 199 19.54 9.69 7.73
C GLN A 199 18.74 10.38 8.86
N ALA A 200 19.40 11.13 9.74
CA ALA A 200 18.75 11.91 10.79
C ALA A 200 17.82 13.03 10.27
N GLU A 201 18.01 13.48 9.03
CA GLU A 201 17.23 14.56 8.40
C GLU A 201 16.12 14.04 7.49
N ARG A 202 16.06 12.72 7.25
CA ARG A 202 15.07 12.05 6.39
C ARG A 202 13.69 12.06 7.03
N TRP A 203 13.02 13.20 6.93
CA TRP A 203 11.69 13.45 7.46
C TRP A 203 10.61 12.55 6.87
N TRP A 204 10.87 11.88 5.77
CA TRP A 204 9.97 10.89 5.19
C TRP A 204 10.03 9.53 5.89
N ASP A 205 11.13 9.19 6.58
CA ASP A 205 11.23 7.95 7.34
C ASP A 205 10.28 7.99 8.56
N THR A 206 10.14 9.16 9.19
CA THR A 206 9.18 9.36 10.28
C THR A 206 7.74 9.50 9.79
N ALA A 207 7.53 10.01 8.57
CA ALA A 207 6.21 10.17 7.99
C ALA A 207 5.46 8.84 7.87
N MET A 208 6.15 7.77 7.50
CA MET A 208 5.57 6.43 7.32
C MET A 208 5.86 5.47 8.48
N GLY A 209 6.50 5.95 9.55
CA GLY A 209 6.93 5.12 10.69
C GLY A 209 5.80 4.64 11.62
N GLY A 210 6.18 4.05 12.75
CA GLY A 210 5.25 3.57 13.79
C GLY A 210 4.27 2.52 13.27
N SER A 211 2.99 2.67 13.62
CA SER A 211 1.93 1.69 13.30
C SER A 211 1.65 1.52 11.80
N VAL A 212 2.07 2.45 10.95
CA VAL A 212 1.97 2.28 9.49
C VAL A 212 3.04 1.32 9.01
N GLU A 213 4.28 1.50 9.45
CA GLU A 213 5.40 0.64 9.11
C GLU A 213 5.24 -0.77 9.66
N GLU A 214 4.77 -0.91 10.91
CA GLU A 214 4.45 -2.21 11.51
C GLU A 214 3.41 -2.98 10.68
N ARG A 215 2.34 -2.29 10.25
CA ARG A 215 1.32 -2.89 9.36
C ARG A 215 1.91 -3.24 7.99
N ARG A 216 2.79 -2.40 7.45
CA ARG A 216 3.46 -2.66 6.16
C ARG A 216 4.32 -3.91 6.25
N VAL A 217 5.13 -4.05 7.29
CA VAL A 217 6.00 -5.22 7.51
C VAL A 217 5.16 -6.49 7.61
N LYS A 218 4.11 -6.47 8.45
CA LYS A 218 3.19 -7.62 8.59
C LYS A 218 2.48 -7.97 7.28
N ALA A 219 2.00 -6.98 6.53
CA ALA A 219 1.36 -7.21 5.24
C ALA A 219 2.36 -7.71 4.19
N LEU A 220 3.61 -7.24 4.23
CA LEU A 220 4.65 -7.67 3.31
C LEU A 220 5.01 -9.14 3.52
N GLU A 221 5.05 -9.61 4.76
CA GLU A 221 5.23 -11.02 5.07
C GLU A 221 4.14 -11.89 4.42
N GLN A 222 2.87 -11.47 4.52
CA GLN A 222 1.74 -12.15 3.88
C GLN A 222 1.85 -12.16 2.36
N ILE A 223 2.25 -11.04 1.76
CA ILE A 223 2.42 -10.92 0.30
C ILE A 223 3.61 -11.75 -0.19
N ASN A 224 4.71 -11.80 0.57
CA ASN A 224 5.87 -12.62 0.22
C ASN A 224 5.53 -14.11 0.26
N ALA A 225 4.76 -14.55 1.26
CA ALA A 225 4.26 -15.93 1.31
C ALA A 225 3.41 -16.28 0.08
N LEU A 226 2.54 -15.35 -0.36
CA LEU A 226 1.78 -15.53 -1.60
C LEU A 226 2.69 -15.60 -2.83
N GLY A 227 3.72 -14.75 -2.90
CA GLY A 227 4.69 -14.71 -3.99
C GLY A 227 5.42 -16.04 -4.16
N VAL A 228 5.85 -16.66 -3.06
CA VAL A 228 6.49 -17.99 -3.06
C VAL A 228 5.52 -19.06 -3.60
N GLY A 229 4.27 -19.07 -3.12
CA GLY A 229 3.26 -20.02 -3.60
C GLY A 229 2.94 -19.85 -5.10
N MET A 230 2.87 -18.60 -5.57
CA MET A 230 2.63 -18.30 -6.99
C MET A 230 3.83 -18.65 -7.88
N ALA A 231 5.06 -18.48 -7.39
CA ALA A 231 6.26 -18.87 -8.13
C ALA A 231 6.35 -20.39 -8.27
N GLY A 232 6.04 -21.14 -7.20
CA GLY A 232 5.98 -22.61 -7.23
C GLY A 232 4.94 -23.12 -8.24
N ALA A 233 3.76 -22.50 -8.29
CA ALA A 233 2.72 -22.89 -9.25
C ALA A 233 3.08 -22.63 -10.73
N ARG A 234 4.07 -21.76 -11.01
CA ARG A 234 4.58 -21.50 -12.37
C ARG A 234 5.76 -22.39 -12.76
N GLY A 235 6.36 -23.08 -11.80
CA GLY A 235 7.50 -23.97 -11.99
C GLY A 235 7.13 -25.39 -12.44
N VAL A 236 5.96 -25.56 -13.06
CA VAL A 236 5.45 -26.81 -13.65
C VAL A 236 5.32 -26.64 -15.15
#